data_AF-A0AAV0XY58-F1
#
_entry.id   AF-A0AAV0XY58-F1
#
_cell.length_a   1.000
_cell.length_b   1.000
_cell.length_c   1.000
_cell.angle_alpha   90.00
_cell.angle_beta   90.00
_cell.angle_gamma   90.00
#
_symmetry.space_group_name_H-M   'P 1'
#
loop_
_entity.id
_entity.type
_entity.pdbx_description
1 polymer ?
#
loop_
_entity_poly.entity_id
_entity_poly.type
_entity_poly.pdbx_seq_one_letter_code
_entity_poly.pdbx_strand_id
1 'polypeptide(L)'
;MFMNTLGISSRVIFTTTQKMCDVILEVDKRGKHGKHGLAISLEVKDNIRSHITSFPAIESHYCRSATSKKFIDGSLNISLMYKLYVEYCINQNLVMAKNISMKQFLMKNSIFLFIPPKKTFACAVNHIKTKVVMTS
;
A
#
# COMPACT_ATOMS: atom_id res chain seq x y z
N MET A 1 36.48 22.54 27.91
CA MET A 1 37.40 23.12 26.91
C MET A 1 37.16 22.51 25.53
N PHE A 2 37.34 21.21 25.34
CA PHE A 2 37.13 20.49 24.06
C PHE A 2 35.79 20.74 23.33
N MET A 3 34.65 20.74 24.03
CA MET A 3 33.33 20.94 23.40
C MET A 3 33.19 22.31 22.72
N ASN A 4 33.73 23.36 23.34
CA ASN A 4 33.72 24.71 22.77
C ASN A 4 34.75 24.86 21.64
N THR A 5 35.88 24.18 21.75
CA THR A 5 36.93 24.20 20.73
C THR A 5 36.50 23.51 19.43
N LEU A 6 35.78 22.39 19.52
CA LEU A 6 35.34 21.62 18.34
C LEU A 6 33.87 21.84 17.96
N GLY A 7 33.10 22.59 18.75
CA GLY A 7 31.68 22.82 18.51
C GLY A 7 30.83 21.54 18.62
N ILE A 8 31.25 20.56 19.42
CA ILE A 8 30.58 19.26 19.56
C ILE A 8 29.77 19.24 20.85
N SER A 9 28.50 18.85 20.76
CA SER A 9 27.64 18.69 21.94
C SER A 9 28.04 17.48 22.79
N SER A 10 27.84 17.58 24.11
CA SER A 10 28.06 16.47 25.05
C SER A 10 27.31 15.20 24.62
N ARG A 11 26.08 15.33 24.12
CA ARG A 11 25.26 14.21 23.62
C ARG A 11 25.99 13.40 22.53
N VAL A 12 26.61 14.07 21.56
CA VAL A 12 27.35 13.38 20.49
C VAL A 12 28.44 12.53 21.12
N ILE A 13 29.26 13.12 22.00
CA ILE A 13 30.36 12.45 22.71
C ILE A 13 29.86 11.18 23.41
N PHE A 14 28.85 11.31 24.28
CA PHE A 14 28.27 10.18 25.02
C PHE A 14 27.71 9.07 24.10
N THR A 15 27.02 9.44 23.03
CA THR A 15 26.43 8.45 22.12
C THR A 15 27.47 7.74 21.26
N THR A 16 28.58 8.40 20.89
CA THR A 16 29.69 7.76 20.19
C THR A 16 30.48 6.85 21.12
N THR A 17 30.78 7.27 22.36
CA THR A 17 31.52 6.43 23.31
C THR A 17 30.74 5.19 23.71
N GLN A 18 29.41 5.27 23.84
CA GLN A 18 28.57 4.07 24.06
C GLN A 18 28.57 3.08 22.89
N LYS A 19 28.89 3.53 21.68
CA LYS A 19 28.95 2.69 20.46
C LYS A 19 30.37 2.22 20.16
N MET A 20 31.34 2.49 21.02
CA MET A 20 32.69 1.97 20.88
C MET A 20 32.76 0.57 21.49
N CYS A 21 33.20 -0.40 20.69
CA CYS A 21 33.60 -1.72 21.14
C CYS A 21 35.12 -1.79 20.98
N ASP A 22 35.86 -1.64 22.08
CA ASP A 22 37.30 -1.40 22.11
C ASP A 22 37.71 -0.20 21.22
N VAL A 23 38.39 -0.48 20.09
CA VAL A 23 38.90 0.52 19.14
C VAL A 23 37.95 0.69 17.94
N ILE A 24 36.95 -0.18 17.80
CA ILE A 24 36.07 -0.24 16.62
C ILE A 24 34.69 0.30 16.99
N LEU A 25 34.15 1.18 16.14
CA LEU A 25 32.77 1.64 16.28
C LEU A 25 31.80 0.53 15.85
N GLU A 26 30.72 0.35 16.61
CA GLU A 26 29.63 -0.55 16.24
C GLU A 26 29.11 -0.22 14.83
N VAL A 27 28.78 -1.26 14.08
CA VAL A 27 28.20 -1.13 12.73
C VAL A 27 26.93 -0.29 12.80
N ASP A 28 26.84 0.71 11.91
CA ASP A 28 25.66 1.56 11.81
C ASP A 28 24.41 0.73 11.41
N LYS A 29 23.47 0.65 12.35
CA LYS A 29 22.18 -0.04 12.20
C LYS A 29 21.05 0.92 11.83
N ARG A 30 21.34 2.17 11.44
CA ARG A 30 20.30 3.09 10.93
C ARG A 30 19.51 2.42 9.81
N GLY A 31 18.18 2.52 9.89
CA GLY A 31 17.25 1.87 8.96
C GLY A 31 17.15 0.34 9.08
N LYS A 32 17.96 -0.33 9.91
CA LYS A 32 17.94 -1.79 10.09
C LYS A 32 17.20 -2.16 11.37
N HIS A 33 15.89 -2.37 11.26
CA HIS A 33 15.00 -2.69 12.38
C HIS A 33 14.93 -4.21 12.69
N GLY A 34 15.56 -5.08 11.91
CA GLY A 34 15.46 -6.54 12.07
C GLY A 34 14.08 -7.13 11.72
N LYS A 35 13.02 -6.31 11.67
CA LYS A 35 11.66 -6.72 11.29
C LYS A 35 11.35 -6.69 9.79
N HIS A 36 12.34 -6.32 8.96
CA HIS A 36 12.21 -6.31 7.50
C HIS A 36 12.03 -7.70 6.89
N GLY A 37 12.27 -8.76 7.68
CA GLY A 37 12.17 -10.17 7.27
C GLY A 37 10.87 -10.88 7.68
N LEU A 38 9.88 -10.21 8.29
CA LEU A 38 8.54 -10.80 8.49
C LEU A 38 7.77 -10.77 7.17
N ALA A 39 8.34 -11.45 6.17
CA ALA A 39 7.76 -11.60 4.86
C ALA A 39 6.43 -12.36 5.01
N ILE A 40 5.37 -11.73 4.52
CA ILE A 40 4.06 -12.37 4.40
C ILE A 40 4.24 -13.61 3.53
N SER A 41 3.65 -14.74 3.98
CA SER A 41 3.68 -16.00 3.23
C SER A 41 3.14 -15.80 1.80
N LEU A 42 3.62 -16.61 0.87
CA LEU A 42 3.18 -16.54 -0.53
C LEU A 42 1.67 -16.79 -0.64
N GLU A 43 1.15 -17.76 0.10
CA GLU A 43 -0.28 -18.08 0.18
C GLU A 43 -1.14 -16.87 0.56
N VAL A 44 -0.74 -16.11 1.59
CA VAL A 44 -1.49 -14.92 2.02
C VAL A 44 -1.48 -13.84 0.93
N LYS A 45 -0.38 -13.71 0.16
CA LYS A 45 -0.33 -12.78 -0.98
C LYS A 45 -1.26 -13.21 -2.11
N ASP A 46 -1.34 -14.52 -2.38
CA ASP A 46 -2.23 -15.06 -3.39
C ASP A 46 -3.70 -14.91 -2.99
N ASN A 47 -4.03 -15.08 -1.70
CA ASN A 47 -5.36 -14.82 -1.16
C ASN A 47 -5.77 -13.34 -1.32
N ILE A 48 -4.86 -12.42 -1.00
CA ILE A 48 -5.09 -10.97 -1.24
C ILE A 48 -5.31 -10.71 -2.73
N ARG A 49 -4.50 -11.33 -3.60
CA ARG A 49 -4.62 -11.18 -5.06
C ARG A 49 -5.98 -11.63 -5.55
N SER A 50 -6.40 -12.85 -5.20
CA SER A 50 -7.69 -13.42 -5.59
C SER A 50 -8.85 -12.56 -5.15
N HIS A 51 -8.82 -12.08 -3.90
CA HIS A 51 -9.84 -11.18 -3.37
C HIS A 51 -9.90 -9.85 -4.14
N ILE A 52 -8.74 -9.22 -4.40
CA ILE A 52 -8.71 -7.93 -5.11
C ILE A 52 -9.16 -8.08 -6.58
N THR A 53 -8.81 -9.18 -7.24
CA THR A 53 -9.24 -9.46 -8.63
C THR A 53 -10.72 -9.78 -8.76
N SER A 54 -11.41 -10.11 -7.65
CA SER A 54 -12.86 -10.34 -7.65
C SER A 54 -13.67 -9.06 -7.87
N PHE A 55 -13.11 -7.89 -7.55
CA PHE A 55 -13.78 -6.61 -7.74
C PHE A 55 -13.70 -6.14 -9.18
N PRO A 56 -14.77 -5.54 -9.73
CA PRO A 56 -14.73 -4.95 -11.06
C PRO A 56 -13.75 -3.76 -11.05
N ALA A 57 -12.70 -3.86 -11.86
CA ALA A 57 -11.78 -2.77 -12.12
C ALA A 57 -12.03 -2.23 -13.52
N ILE A 58 -12.18 -0.91 -13.62
CA ILE A 58 -12.42 -0.18 -14.86
C ILE A 58 -11.09 0.40 -15.31
N GLU A 59 -10.79 0.28 -16.60
CA GLU A 59 -9.64 0.97 -17.18
C GLU A 59 -9.89 2.47 -17.18
N SER A 60 -8.83 3.24 -17.01
CA SER A 60 -8.92 4.69 -16.98
C SER A 60 -9.34 5.27 -18.33
N HIS A 61 -10.65 5.36 -18.58
CA HIS A 61 -11.21 6.02 -19.75
C HIS A 61 -10.78 7.50 -19.84
N TYR A 62 -10.47 8.10 -18.69
CA TYR A 62 -10.05 9.50 -18.57
C TYR A 62 -8.54 9.73 -18.69
N CYS A 63 -7.71 8.70 -18.71
CA CYS A 63 -6.28 8.91 -18.86
C CYS A 63 -5.93 9.12 -20.33
N ARG A 64 -5.21 10.22 -20.60
CA ARG A 64 -4.42 10.37 -21.82
C ARG A 64 -3.66 9.06 -22.07
N SER A 65 -3.58 8.62 -23.33
CA SER A 65 -3.19 7.28 -23.84
C SER A 65 -1.93 6.59 -23.28
N ALA A 66 -1.22 7.19 -22.33
CA ALA A 66 0.08 6.77 -21.83
C ALA A 66 0.07 6.00 -20.49
N THR A 67 -1.05 5.87 -19.76
CA THR A 67 -1.05 5.18 -18.45
C THR A 67 -2.00 3.99 -18.36
N SER A 68 -1.47 2.82 -17.99
CA SER A 68 -2.21 1.56 -17.75
C SER A 68 -2.79 1.44 -16.33
N LYS A 69 -3.32 2.54 -15.78
CA LYS A 69 -3.86 2.54 -14.40
C LYS A 69 -5.25 1.92 -14.38
N LYS A 70 -5.50 1.05 -13.39
CA LYS A 70 -6.81 0.43 -13.17
C LYS A 70 -7.51 1.12 -12.00
N PHE A 71 -8.79 1.41 -12.15
CA PHE A 71 -9.59 2.06 -11.13
C PHE A 71 -10.68 1.13 -10.62
N ILE A 72 -10.76 0.99 -9.30
CA ILE A 72 -11.88 0.34 -8.63
C ILE A 72 -13.03 1.34 -8.55
N ASP A 73 -14.26 0.84 -8.63
CA ASP A 73 -15.47 1.64 -8.49
C ASP A 73 -15.44 2.54 -7.23
N GLY A 74 -15.99 3.75 -7.38
CA GLY A 74 -15.95 4.78 -6.34
C GLY A 74 -16.79 4.47 -5.09
N SER A 75 -17.65 3.45 -5.14
CA SER A 75 -18.39 2.97 -3.96
C SER A 75 -17.51 2.17 -2.99
N LEU A 76 -16.37 1.65 -3.46
CA LEU A 76 -15.54 0.74 -2.69
C LEU A 76 -14.30 1.46 -2.15
N ASN A 77 -14.20 1.56 -0.82
CA ASN A 77 -13.05 2.15 -0.14
C ASN A 77 -12.06 1.08 0.35
N ILE A 78 -10.77 1.40 0.49
CA ILE A 78 -9.74 0.48 1.02
C ILE A 78 -10.17 -0.16 2.36
N SER A 79 -10.77 0.64 3.26
CA SER A 79 -11.27 0.13 4.55
C SER A 79 -12.41 -0.87 4.37
N LEU A 80 -13.30 -0.64 3.40
CA LEU A 80 -14.40 -1.56 3.10
C LEU A 80 -13.89 -2.83 2.41
N MET A 81 -12.95 -2.70 1.46
CA MET A 81 -12.30 -3.84 0.83
C MET A 81 -11.64 -4.76 1.85
N TYR A 82 -10.99 -4.18 2.87
CA TYR A 82 -10.36 -4.94 3.93
C TYR A 82 -11.38 -5.64 4.83
N LYS A 83 -12.51 -5.00 5.16
CA LYS A 83 -13.60 -5.66 5.89
C LYS A 83 -14.12 -6.87 5.11
N LEU A 84 -14.41 -6.70 3.82
CA LEU A 84 -14.84 -7.78 2.94
C LEU A 84 -13.79 -8.90 2.83
N TYR A 85 -12.50 -8.55 2.85
CA TYR A 85 -11.41 -9.52 2.85
C TYR A 85 -11.37 -10.36 4.12
N VAL A 86 -11.61 -9.75 5.28
CA VAL A 86 -11.69 -10.46 6.56
C VAL A 86 -12.84 -11.46 6.53
N GLU A 87 -14.02 -11.04 6.09
CA GLU A 87 -15.18 -11.94 5.92
C GLU A 87 -14.85 -13.08 4.93
N TYR A 88 -14.21 -12.78 3.80
CA TYR A 88 -13.78 -13.78 2.82
C TYR A 88 -12.82 -14.81 3.45
N CYS A 89 -11.86 -14.36 4.25
CA CYS A 89 -10.91 -15.25 4.93
C CYS A 89 -11.59 -16.12 5.98
N ILE A 90 -12.54 -15.57 6.74
CA ILE A 90 -13.30 -16.33 7.75
C ILE A 90 -14.11 -17.43 7.08
N ASN A 91 -14.83 -17.11 6.00
CA ASN A 91 -15.65 -18.08 5.27
C ASN A 91 -14.83 -19.22 4.64
N GLN A 92 -13.58 -18.95 4.25
CA GLN A 92 -12.70 -19.94 3.63
C GLN A 92 -11.67 -20.56 4.60
N ASN A 93 -11.73 -20.22 5.90
CA ASN A 93 -10.73 -20.63 6.91
C ASN A 93 -9.27 -20.30 6.52
N LEU A 94 -9.05 -19.13 5.94
CA LEU A 94 -7.72 -18.67 5.49
C LEU A 94 -7.03 -17.78 6.52
N VAL A 95 -5.69 -17.73 6.43
CA VAL A 95 -4.88 -16.82 7.25
C VAL A 95 -5.07 -15.37 6.81
N MET A 96 -5.45 -14.52 7.76
CA MET A 96 -5.70 -13.10 7.52
C MET A 96 -4.41 -12.28 7.44
N ALA A 97 -4.32 -11.43 6.43
CA ALA A 97 -3.29 -10.40 6.33
C ALA A 97 -3.65 -9.11 7.09
N LYS A 98 -2.65 -8.28 7.38
CA LYS A 98 -2.85 -6.90 7.86
C LYS A 98 -3.31 -5.99 6.72
N ASN A 99 -4.08 -4.95 7.05
CA ASN A 99 -4.53 -3.93 6.09
C ASN A 99 -3.38 -3.30 5.28
N ILE A 100 -2.23 -3.08 5.93
CA ILE A 100 -1.03 -2.52 5.29
C ILE A 100 -0.58 -3.39 4.09
N SER A 101 -0.66 -4.71 4.22
CA SER A 101 -0.29 -5.66 3.16
C SER A 101 -1.20 -5.52 1.94
N MET A 102 -2.50 -5.35 2.18
CA MET A 102 -3.50 -5.13 1.13
C MET A 102 -3.25 -3.81 0.40
N LYS A 103 -2.96 -2.72 1.14
CA LYS A 103 -2.61 -1.42 0.56
C LYS A 103 -1.33 -1.48 -0.27
N GLN A 104 -0.31 -2.17 0.20
CA GLN A 104 0.94 -2.39 -0.55
C GLN A 104 0.69 -3.15 -1.86
N PHE A 105 -0.20 -4.15 -1.84
CA PHE A 105 -0.57 -4.89 -3.03
C PHE A 105 -1.25 -4.00 -4.08
N LEU A 106 -2.21 -3.16 -3.66
CA LEU A 106 -2.88 -2.22 -4.57
C LEU A 106 -1.89 -1.24 -5.22
N MET A 107 -0.99 -0.66 -4.40
CA MET A 107 0.06 0.25 -4.90
C MET A 107 0.99 -0.44 -5.89
N LYS A 108 1.41 -1.68 -5.61
CA LYS A 108 2.29 -2.45 -6.50
C LYS A 108 1.65 -2.79 -7.84
N ASN A 109 0.34 -3.07 -7.86
CA ASN A 109 -0.40 -3.43 -9.07
C ASN A 109 -1.03 -2.24 -9.80
N SER A 110 -0.73 -1.01 -9.38
CA SER A 110 -1.30 0.21 -9.98
C SER A 110 -2.83 0.21 -10.03
N ILE A 111 -3.46 -0.33 -8.98
CA ILE A 111 -4.91 -0.36 -8.79
C ILE A 111 -5.27 0.78 -7.83
N PHE A 112 -6.04 1.74 -8.30
CA PHE A 112 -6.39 2.96 -7.58
C PHE A 112 -7.90 3.02 -7.29
N LEU A 113 -8.27 3.75 -6.24
CA LEU A 113 -9.69 4.10 -6.03
C LEU A 113 -10.09 5.21 -6.99
N PHE A 114 -11.26 5.12 -7.60
CA PHE A 114 -11.80 6.20 -8.40
C PHE A 114 -12.07 7.42 -7.52
N ILE A 115 -11.45 8.55 -7.87
CA ILE A 115 -11.70 9.84 -7.23
C ILE A 115 -12.35 10.72 -8.30
N PRO A 116 -13.62 11.12 -8.14
CA PRO A 116 -14.25 12.01 -9.11
C PRO A 116 -13.49 13.35 -9.17
N PRO A 117 -13.33 13.94 -10.36
CA PRO A 117 -12.63 15.22 -10.50
C PRO A 117 -13.35 16.32 -9.71
N LYS A 118 -12.58 17.17 -9.02
CA LYS A 118 -13.11 18.26 -8.16
C LYS A 118 -13.80 19.38 -8.94
N LYS A 119 -13.66 19.42 -10.27
CA LYS A 119 -14.32 20.39 -11.17
C LYS A 119 -14.73 19.67 -12.45
N THR A 120 -15.88 20.08 -12.97
CA THR A 120 -16.57 19.67 -14.21
C THR A 120 -17.58 18.52 -14.09
N PHE A 121 -18.80 18.91 -13.71
CA PHE A 121 -20.03 18.45 -14.36
C PHE A 121 -19.86 18.60 -15.89
N ALA A 122 -19.90 17.50 -16.67
CA ALA A 122 -20.29 17.54 -18.09
C ALA A 122 -20.30 16.18 -18.84
N CYS A 123 -19.53 15.14 -18.46
CA CYS A 123 -19.28 14.05 -19.44
C CYS A 123 -19.52 12.59 -18.99
N ALA A 124 -20.34 12.32 -17.97
CA ALA A 124 -20.62 10.92 -17.57
C ALA A 124 -22.10 10.66 -17.27
N VAL A 125 -22.97 10.75 -18.29
CA VAL A 125 -24.33 10.18 -18.23
C VAL A 125 -24.54 9.02 -19.20
N ASN A 126 -23.61 8.73 -20.13
CA ASN A 126 -23.94 7.89 -21.29
C ASN A 126 -23.17 6.56 -21.38
N HIS A 127 -23.01 5.80 -20.28
CA HIS A 127 -22.50 4.41 -20.44
C HIS A 127 -23.07 3.32 -19.51
N ILE A 128 -24.02 3.61 -18.62
CA ILE A 128 -24.64 2.57 -17.77
C ILE A 128 -25.87 1.90 -18.45
N LYS A 129 -26.36 2.42 -19.59
CA LYS A 129 -27.63 1.95 -20.19
C LYS A 129 -27.54 0.85 -21.28
N THR A 130 -26.38 0.34 -21.67
CA THR A 130 -26.27 -0.52 -22.88
C THR A 130 -26.00 -2.01 -22.66
N LYS A 131 -26.18 -2.58 -21.47
CA LYS A 131 -26.03 -4.04 -21.25
C LYS A 131 -27.22 -4.80 -20.66
N VAL A 132 -28.43 -4.22 -20.65
CA VAL A 132 -29.64 -4.92 -20.13
C VAL A 132 -30.66 -5.25 -21.22
N VAL A 133 -30.40 -4.96 -22.49
CA VAL A 133 -31.27 -5.40 -23.59
C VAL A 133 -30.39 -6.04 -24.64
N MET A 134 -30.37 -7.37 -24.69
CA MET A 134 -30.08 -8.25 -25.83
C MET A 134 -29.80 -9.68 -25.31
N THR A 135 -30.85 -10.35 -24.83
CA THR A 135 -30.96 -11.81 -24.91
C THR A 135 -32.36 -12.09 -25.43
N SER A 136 -32.42 -12.45 -26.71
CA SER A 136 -33.58 -12.99 -27.41
C SER A 136 -33.97 -14.36 -26.87
#